data_AF-A0A9E4Z1L8-F1
#
_entry.id   AF-A0A9E4Z1L8-F1
#
_cell.length_a   1.000
_cell.length_b   1.000
_cell.length_c   1.000
_cell.angle_alpha   90.00
_cell.angle_beta   90.00
_cell.angle_gamma   90.00
#
_symmetry.space_group_name_H-M   'P 1'
#
loop_
_entity.id
_entity.type
_entity.pdbx_description
1 polymer ?
#
loop_
_entity_poly.entity_id
_entity_poly.type
_entity_poly.pdbx_seq_one_letter_code
_entity_poly.pdbx_strand_id
1 'polypeptide(L)'
;VAGTAAAATTAPAEIFADVIANDDNLVRVWRFSNATQTWEFYDPRPAFEQANTLEKSGAGDIVWVNVTSEQAFQSTTLFPGWNLISLD
;
A
#
# COMPACT_ATOMS: atom_id res chain seq x y z
N VAL A 1 -4.18 9.41 24.52
CA VAL A 1 -4.87 10.22 23.50
C VAL A 1 -4.71 9.46 22.19
N ALA A 2 -5.80 8.96 21.60
CA ALA A 2 -5.72 8.40 20.25
C ALA A 2 -5.53 9.57 19.29
N GLY A 3 -4.37 9.65 18.64
CA GLY A 3 -4.14 10.65 17.60
C GLY A 3 -5.14 10.43 16.48
N THR A 4 -5.83 11.48 16.05
CA THR A 4 -6.69 11.43 14.88
C THR A 4 -5.81 11.07 13.69
N ALA A 5 -5.94 9.85 13.16
CA ALA A 5 -5.25 9.46 11.93
C ALA A 5 -5.64 10.44 10.81
N ALA A 6 -4.68 10.85 9.99
CA ALA A 6 -4.98 11.66 8.82
C ALA A 6 -5.98 10.92 7.93
N ALA A 7 -6.89 11.65 7.28
CA ALA A 7 -7.85 11.02 6.38
C ALA A 7 -7.12 10.39 5.19
N ALA A 8 -7.46 9.13 4.88
CA ALA A 8 -7.00 8.46 3.67
C ALA A 8 -7.62 9.14 2.43
N THR A 9 -6.79 9.75 1.58
CA THR A 9 -7.26 10.55 0.43
C THR A 9 -6.62 10.16 -0.90
N THR A 10 -5.50 9.43 -0.89
CA THR A 10 -4.67 9.19 -2.07
C THR A 10 -4.82 7.76 -2.57
N ALA A 11 -4.92 7.56 -3.89
CA ALA A 11 -5.08 6.22 -4.44
C ALA A 11 -3.77 5.41 -4.29
N PRO A 12 -3.83 4.09 -4.05
CA PRO A 12 -2.62 3.28 -3.93
C PRO A 12 -1.78 3.28 -5.20
N ALA A 13 -2.39 3.41 -6.39
CA ALA A 13 -1.65 3.56 -7.64
C ALA A 13 -0.73 4.77 -7.67
N GLU A 14 -1.11 5.87 -6.99
CA GLU A 14 -0.30 7.09 -6.88
C GLU A 14 0.77 6.93 -5.79
N ILE A 15 0.41 6.36 -4.64
CA ILE A 15 1.33 6.14 -3.50
C ILE A 15 2.50 5.24 -3.91
N PHE A 16 2.23 4.19 -4.68
CA PHE A 16 3.20 3.18 -5.07
C PHE A 16 3.70 3.32 -6.51
N ALA A 17 3.48 4.47 -7.17
CA ALA A 17 3.83 4.68 -8.58
C ALA A 17 5.28 4.32 -8.91
N ASP A 18 6.24 4.76 -8.09
CA ASP A 18 7.66 4.48 -8.28
C ASP A 18 8.03 3.00 -8.10
N VAL A 19 7.27 2.26 -7.28
CA VAL A 19 7.47 0.82 -7.08
C VAL A 19 6.88 0.04 -8.24
N ILE A 20 5.73 0.48 -8.77
CA ILE A 20 5.10 -0.12 -9.96
C ILE A 20 5.98 0.11 -11.20
N ALA A 21 6.50 1.32 -11.38
CA ALA A 21 7.33 1.68 -12.54
C ALA A 21 8.70 0.99 -12.56
N ASN A 22 9.13 0.42 -11.43
CA ASN A 22 10.38 -0.33 -11.32
C ASN A 22 10.14 -1.80 -11.70
N ASP A 23 10.06 -2.12 -12.99
CA ASP A 23 9.91 -3.50 -13.50
C ASP A 23 8.74 -4.29 -12.87
N ASP A 24 7.58 -3.65 -12.70
CA ASP A 24 6.38 -4.23 -12.04
C ASP A 24 6.67 -4.79 -10.63
N ASN A 25 7.59 -4.15 -9.89
CA ASN A 25 8.08 -4.67 -8.61
C ASN A 25 6.97 -4.84 -7.55
N LEU A 26 5.92 -4.02 -7.58
CA LEU A 26 4.80 -4.12 -6.65
C LEU A 26 3.90 -5.32 -6.99
N VAL A 27 3.79 -6.27 -6.06
CA VAL A 27 2.88 -7.43 -6.20
C VAL A 27 1.51 -7.14 -5.60
N ARG A 28 1.46 -6.68 -4.34
CA ARG A 28 0.20 -6.47 -3.63
C ARG A 28 0.36 -5.62 -2.38
N VAL A 29 -0.68 -4.86 -2.06
CA VAL A 29 -0.82 -4.10 -0.81
C VAL A 29 -2.06 -4.58 -0.07
N TRP A 30 -1.96 -4.75 1.25
CA TRP A 30 -3.09 -4.95 2.15
C TRP A 30 -3.14 -3.91 3.23
N ARG A 31 -4.34 -3.46 3.56
CA ARG A 31 -4.63 -2.57 4.70
C ARG A 31 -5.80 -3.15 5.49
N PHE A 32 -5.72 -3.06 6.81
CA PHE A 32 -6.86 -3.32 7.67
C PHE A 32 -7.55 -1.99 8.02
N SER A 33 -8.79 -1.82 7.59
CA SER A 33 -9.60 -0.66 7.97
C SER A 33 -10.17 -0.86 9.37
N ASN A 34 -9.70 -0.08 10.34
CA ASN A 34 -10.25 -0.12 11.71
C ASN A 34 -11.70 0.41 11.78
N ALA A 35 -12.11 1.24 10.83
CA ALA A 35 -13.46 1.81 10.79
C ALA A 35 -14.52 0.77 10.42
N THR A 36 -14.21 -0.07 9.43
CA THR A 36 -15.11 -1.11 8.90
C THR A 36 -14.76 -2.52 9.36
N GLN A 37 -13.61 -2.71 10.01
CA GLN A 37 -13.04 -4.00 10.41
C GLN A 37 -12.87 -4.98 9.25
N THR A 38 -12.52 -4.46 8.08
CA THR A 38 -12.35 -5.24 6.85
C THR A 38 -10.93 -5.14 6.33
N TRP A 39 -10.51 -6.19 5.63
CA TRP A 39 -9.30 -6.16 4.83
C TRP A 39 -9.58 -5.58 3.45
N GLU A 40 -8.74 -4.64 3.05
CA GLU A 40 -8.74 -4.00 1.74
C GLU A 40 -7.43 -4.32 1.04
N PHE A 41 -7.46 -4.50 -0.28
CA PHE A 41 -6.24 -4.77 -1.04
C PHE A 41 -6.16 -4.01 -2.36
N TYR A 42 -4.92 -3.85 -2.80
CA TYR A 42 -4.58 -3.31 -4.11
C TYR A 42 -3.52 -4.21 -4.77
N ASP A 43 -3.74 -4.54 -6.03
CA ASP A 43 -2.82 -5.24 -6.91
C ASP A 43 -2.76 -4.49 -8.25
N PRO A 44 -1.58 -4.04 -8.70
CA PRO A 44 -1.45 -3.20 -9.89
C PRO A 44 -1.65 -3.98 -11.20
N ARG A 45 -1.70 -5.32 -11.15
CA ARG A 45 -1.81 -6.13 -12.37
C ARG A 45 -3.21 -6.00 -12.97
N PRO A 46 -3.34 -5.86 -14.31
CA PRO A 46 -4.64 -5.66 -14.97
C PRO A 46 -5.72 -6.70 -14.62
N ALA A 47 -5.30 -7.94 -14.34
CA ALA A 47 -6.20 -9.02 -13.94
C ALA A 47 -6.98 -8.74 -12.62
N PHE A 48 -6.54 -7.78 -11.81
CA PHE A 48 -7.14 -7.44 -10.52
C PHE A 48 -7.80 -6.07 -10.48
N GLU A 49 -7.83 -5.31 -11.58
CA GLU A 49 -8.42 -3.95 -11.63
C GLU A 49 -9.83 -3.90 -11.05
N GLN A 50 -10.68 -4.87 -11.38
CA GLN A 50 -12.07 -4.95 -10.89
C GLN A 50 -12.22 -5.58 -9.50
N ALA A 51 -11.17 -6.17 -8.95
CA ALA A 51 -11.17 -6.85 -7.67
C ALA A 51 -10.57 -6.00 -6.54
N ASN A 52 -9.82 -4.95 -6.88
CA ASN A 52 -9.20 -4.04 -5.92
C ASN A 52 -10.26 -3.35 -5.04
N THR A 53 -10.00 -3.31 -3.74
CA THR A 53 -10.91 -2.72 -2.73
C THR A 53 -10.26 -1.62 -1.91
N LEU A 54 -8.92 -1.53 -1.92
CA LEU A 54 -8.21 -0.41 -1.32
C LEU A 54 -8.26 0.78 -2.27
N GLU A 55 -9.23 1.67 -2.07
CA GLU A 55 -9.39 2.86 -2.91
C GLU A 55 -8.49 4.02 -2.49
N LYS A 56 -8.28 4.17 -1.17
CA LYS A 56 -7.55 5.30 -0.60
C LYS A 56 -6.72 4.88 0.59
N SER A 57 -5.53 5.47 0.70
CA SER A 57 -4.69 5.44 1.89
C SER A 57 -4.05 6.83 2.11
N GLY A 58 -3.31 6.99 3.19
CA GLY A 58 -2.54 8.20 3.44
C GLY A 58 -1.54 8.04 4.59
N ALA A 59 -0.88 9.14 4.93
CA ALA A 59 0.10 9.23 6.00
C ALA A 59 -0.40 8.58 7.30
N GLY A 60 0.44 7.74 7.89
CA GLY A 60 0.16 7.01 9.13
C GLY A 60 -0.66 5.74 8.97
N ASP A 61 -1.18 5.42 7.77
CA ASP A 61 -1.79 4.11 7.53
C ASP A 61 -0.74 3.00 7.57
N ILE A 62 -1.08 1.92 8.27
CA ILE A 62 -0.25 0.71 8.35
C ILE A 62 -0.65 -0.26 7.25
N VAL A 63 0.29 -0.62 6.40
CA VAL A 63 0.06 -1.49 5.23
C VAL A 63 1.07 -2.62 5.15
N TRP A 64 0.61 -3.76 4.66
CA TRP A 64 1.45 -4.86 4.21
C TRP A 64 1.73 -4.71 2.72
N VAL A 65 3.00 -4.67 2.32
CA VAL A 65 3.43 -4.47 0.93
C VAL A 65 4.29 -5.66 0.50
N ASN A 66 3.90 -6.33 -0.57
CA ASN A 66 4.68 -7.40 -1.19
C ASN A 66 5.39 -6.90 -2.44
N VAL A 67 6.71 -7.05 -2.49
CA VAL A 67 7.55 -6.67 -3.65
C VAL A 67 8.43 -7.83 -4.12
N THR A 68 8.89 -7.78 -5.36
CA THR A 68 9.79 -8.79 -5.95
C THR A 68 11.29 -8.49 -5.79
N SER A 69 11.67 -7.23 -5.61
CA SER A 69 13.03 -6.72 -5.51
C SER A 69 13.14 -5.62 -4.45
N GLU A 70 14.34 -5.50 -3.88
CA GLU A 70 14.64 -4.43 -2.91
C GLU A 70 14.53 -3.05 -3.55
N GLN A 71 13.92 -2.10 -2.83
CA GLN A 71 13.74 -0.72 -3.32
C GLN A 71 13.58 0.26 -2.16
N ALA A 72 14.21 1.44 -2.27
CA ALA A 72 13.94 2.56 -1.37
C ALA A 72 12.52 3.09 -1.62
N PHE A 73 11.73 3.26 -0.55
CA PHE A 73 10.35 3.71 -0.62
C PHE A 73 10.06 4.63 0.57
N GLN A 74 9.72 5.89 0.28
CA GLN A 74 9.51 6.92 1.31
C GLN A 74 10.69 6.95 2.30
N SER A 75 10.43 7.00 3.62
CA SER A 75 11.46 6.94 4.67
C SER A 75 11.94 5.53 5.03
N THR A 76 11.67 4.50 4.21
CA THR A 76 12.04 3.10 4.47
C THR A 76 12.62 2.38 3.25
N THR A 77 12.97 1.10 3.41
CA THR A 77 13.40 0.19 2.34
C THR A 77 12.48 -1.02 2.33
N LEU A 78 11.95 -1.35 1.16
CA LEU A 78 11.19 -2.58 0.92
C LEU A 78 12.17 -3.69 0.55
N PHE A 79 11.97 -4.88 1.12
CA PHE A 79 12.73 -6.08 0.79
C PHE A 79 11.84 -7.09 0.04
N PRO A 80 12.40 -7.98 -0.80
CA PRO A 80 11.62 -9.01 -1.48
C PRO A 80 10.74 -9.80 -0.52
N GLY A 81 9.45 -9.93 -0.86
CA GLY A 81 8.43 -10.50 0.02
C GLY A 81 7.62 -9.44 0.77
N TRP A 82 7.03 -9.83 1.90
CA TRP A 82 6.10 -9.00 2.67
C TRP A 82 6.80 -8.06 3.65
N ASN A 83 6.47 -6.78 3.56
CA ASN A 83 6.96 -5.70 4.43
C ASN A 83 5.77 -5.07 5.16
N LEU A 84 5.87 -4.87 6.48
CA LEU A 84 4.90 -4.10 7.25
C LEU A 84 5.45 -2.70 7.50
N ILE A 85 4.79 -1.69 6.94
CA ILE A 85 5.26 -0.29 7.00
C ILE A 85 4.12 0.65 7.40
N SER A 86 4.49 1.82 7.92
CA SER A 86 3.62 3.01 7.97
C SER A 86 3.90 3.85 6.73
N LEU A 87 2.86 4.41 6.12
CA LEU A 87 3.01 5.43 5.09
C LEU A 87 3.41 6.79 5.72
N ASP A 88 4.23 7.55 5.01
CA ASP A 88 4.64 8.92 5.34
C ASP A 88 3.56 9.96 5.04
#